data_AF-A0A0D2XXV0-F1
#
_entry.id   AF-A0A0D2XXV0-F1
#
_cell.length_a   1.000
_cell.length_b   1.000
_cell.length_c   1.000
_cell.angle_alpha   90.00
_cell.angle_beta   90.00
_cell.angle_gamma   90.00
#
_symmetry.space_group_name_H-M   'P 1'
#
loop_
_entity.id
_entity.type
_entity.pdbx_description
1 polymer ?
#
loop_
_entity_poly.entity_id
_entity_poly.type
_entity_poly.pdbx_seq_one_letter_code
_entity_poly.pdbx_strand_id
1 'polypeptide(L)'
;MAPEKAPHLEIPPGEAIKAVKLINPVNFGPAILERFMAPAVPGLETFKSSPSLSFLIEHQSGRKLVFDLGIRKDYDNYSPSIVKYLPTTKYTIEVAGNVADILQDNGVPLTEIEAVIWRNRNLREISFEGPDSLKIGQFPAFDYFGDGSFYLLDSPGHAVGHLCGLARTTTSPDTFILMGGDICHYAGIFRPSKFLPVPDTISPHPCHPHEDGVLCPGEAFDRLQKSRGRAPTDALFDLTFGLDLELAAKTTKQLQELDCNENIFVVVAHDSTDCRPEIY
;
A
#
# COMPACT_ATOMS: atom_id res chain seq x y z
N MET A 1 1.32 -7.44 -26.07
CA MET A 1 2.78 -7.69 -25.92
C MET A 1 2.91 -8.75 -24.84
N ALA A 2 3.74 -9.79 -24.99
CA ALA A 2 3.84 -10.82 -23.96
C ALA A 2 4.44 -10.21 -22.66
N PRO A 3 3.95 -10.60 -21.46
CA PRO A 3 4.50 -10.11 -20.20
C PRO A 3 5.99 -10.43 -20.11
N GLU A 4 6.77 -9.51 -19.55
CA GLU A 4 8.12 -9.83 -19.12
C GLU A 4 8.06 -10.88 -18.02
N LYS A 5 9.05 -11.79 -18.01
CA LYS A 5 9.15 -12.82 -16.97
C LYS A 5 9.26 -12.12 -15.61
N ALA A 6 8.32 -12.43 -14.71
CA ALA A 6 8.37 -11.97 -13.33
C ALA A 6 9.74 -12.29 -12.72
N PRO A 7 10.35 -11.36 -11.97
CA PRO A 7 11.61 -11.61 -11.30
C PRO A 7 11.43 -12.71 -10.26
N HIS A 8 12.48 -13.50 -10.05
CA HIS A 8 12.50 -14.47 -8.97
C HIS A 8 12.65 -13.72 -7.64
N LEU A 9 11.62 -13.76 -6.80
CA LEU A 9 11.63 -13.16 -5.46
C LEU A 9 12.09 -14.21 -4.45
N GLU A 10 13.30 -14.04 -3.93
CA GLU A 10 13.78 -14.82 -2.79
C GLU A 10 13.31 -14.16 -1.50
N ILE A 11 12.34 -14.78 -0.84
CA ILE A 11 11.93 -14.43 0.52
C ILE A 11 12.42 -15.58 1.42
N PRO A 12 13.20 -15.32 2.48
CA PRO A 12 13.67 -16.37 3.38
C PRO A 12 12.49 -17.20 3.91
N PRO A 13 12.67 -18.51 4.15
CA PRO A 13 11.65 -19.31 4.84
C PRO A 13 11.43 -18.77 6.25
N GLY A 14 10.21 -18.94 6.77
CA GLY A 14 9.85 -18.45 8.09
C GLY A 14 8.47 -18.89 8.54
N GLU A 15 8.02 -18.33 9.66
CA GLU A 15 6.72 -18.62 10.26
C GLU A 15 5.61 -17.75 9.69
N ALA A 16 4.36 -18.20 9.77
CA ALA A 16 3.19 -17.38 9.45
C ALA A 16 2.77 -16.55 10.66
N ILE A 17 2.42 -15.28 10.41
CA ILE A 17 1.78 -14.42 11.39
C ILE A 17 0.43 -15.02 11.80
N LYS A 18 0.01 -14.81 13.04
CA LYS A 18 -1.27 -15.37 13.53
C LYS A 18 -2.47 -14.68 12.87
N ALA A 19 -2.41 -13.35 12.75
CA ALA A 19 -3.43 -12.57 12.08
C ALA A 19 -2.88 -11.21 11.62
N VAL A 20 -3.42 -10.71 10.51
CA VAL A 20 -3.33 -9.31 10.09
C VAL A 20 -4.76 -8.79 10.03
N LYS A 21 -5.06 -7.71 10.74
CA LYS A 21 -6.37 -7.06 10.75
C LYS A 21 -6.25 -5.65 10.22
N LEU A 22 -7.06 -5.32 9.22
CA LEU A 22 -7.13 -3.98 8.66
C LEU A 22 -7.97 -3.08 9.59
N ILE A 23 -7.46 -1.89 9.86
CA ILE A 23 -8.13 -0.86 10.66
C ILE A 23 -8.28 0.39 9.79
N ASN A 24 -9.52 0.85 9.59
CA ASN A 24 -9.80 2.12 8.92
C ASN A 24 -10.30 3.16 9.94
N PRO A 25 -9.39 3.91 10.60
CA PRO A 25 -9.76 4.90 11.61
C PRO A 25 -10.36 6.18 11.05
N VAL A 26 -9.93 6.58 9.85
CA VAL A 26 -10.22 7.90 9.29
C VAL A 26 -10.40 7.78 7.80
N ASN A 27 -11.45 8.43 7.30
CA ASN A 27 -11.56 8.76 5.89
C ASN A 27 -11.36 10.26 5.68
N PHE A 28 -10.92 10.65 4.50
CA PHE A 28 -10.84 12.06 4.13
C PHE A 28 -11.36 12.28 2.71
N GLY A 29 -11.92 13.47 2.46
CA GLY A 29 -12.30 13.86 1.11
C GLY A 29 -13.01 15.20 1.03
N PRO A 30 -13.30 15.71 -0.18
CA PRO A 30 -12.99 15.09 -1.46
C PRO A 30 -11.47 15.10 -1.73
N ALA A 31 -10.88 13.94 -2.03
CA ALA A 31 -9.47 13.81 -2.38
C ALA A 31 -9.27 14.34 -3.81
N ILE A 32 -8.47 15.40 -3.96
CA ILE A 32 -8.23 16.06 -5.25
C ILE A 32 -7.17 15.24 -6.01
N LEU A 33 -7.57 14.56 -7.08
CA LEU A 33 -6.77 13.50 -7.70
C LEU A 33 -5.50 13.99 -8.38
N GLU A 34 -5.53 15.17 -9.00
CA GLU A 34 -4.34 15.77 -9.63
C GLU A 34 -3.18 16.01 -8.65
N ARG A 35 -3.49 16.08 -7.34
CA ARG A 35 -2.47 16.23 -6.30
C ARG A 35 -1.68 14.95 -6.04
N PHE A 36 -2.24 13.80 -6.38
CA PHE A 36 -1.67 12.48 -6.09
C PHE A 36 -1.22 11.74 -7.34
N MET A 37 -1.90 11.96 -8.47
CA MET A 37 -1.66 11.23 -9.70
C MET A 37 -1.84 12.07 -10.97
N ALA A 38 -1.08 11.74 -12.00
CA ALA A 38 -1.15 12.33 -13.33
C ALA A 38 -1.11 11.26 -14.45
N PRO A 39 -1.65 11.52 -15.65
CA PRO A 39 -2.40 12.72 -16.03
C PRO A 39 -3.80 12.75 -15.39
N ALA A 40 -4.41 13.95 -15.36
CA ALA A 40 -5.79 14.10 -14.91
C ALA A 40 -6.76 13.26 -15.76
N VAL A 41 -7.81 12.74 -15.12
CA VAL A 41 -8.86 11.96 -15.77
C VAL A 41 -10.06 12.88 -16.01
N PRO A 42 -10.41 13.18 -17.29
CA PRO A 42 -11.57 14.03 -17.58
C PRO A 42 -12.86 13.48 -16.95
N GLY A 43 -13.55 14.30 -16.16
CA GLY A 43 -14.79 13.92 -15.48
C GLY A 43 -14.58 13.14 -14.17
N LEU A 44 -13.34 12.99 -13.71
CA LEU A 44 -12.99 12.40 -12.42
C LEU A 44 -11.90 13.24 -11.76
N GLU A 45 -12.29 14.36 -11.16
CA GLU A 45 -11.38 15.31 -10.52
C GLU A 45 -11.15 14.99 -9.04
N THR A 46 -12.13 14.35 -8.40
CA THR A 46 -12.06 14.00 -6.98
C THR A 46 -12.60 12.60 -6.69
N PHE A 47 -12.03 11.94 -5.68
CA PHE A 47 -12.72 10.87 -4.98
C PHE A 47 -13.44 11.43 -3.76
N LYS A 48 -14.69 11.02 -3.55
CA LYS A 48 -15.52 11.53 -2.45
C LYS A 48 -14.89 11.25 -1.09
N SER A 49 -14.28 10.08 -0.93
CA SER A 49 -13.73 9.59 0.32
C SER A 49 -12.55 8.67 0.01
N SER A 50 -11.46 8.85 0.74
CA SER A 50 -10.25 8.01 0.71
C SER A 50 -9.96 7.51 2.12
N PRO A 51 -9.66 6.22 2.30
CA PRO A 51 -9.31 5.69 3.62
C PRO A 51 -7.92 6.16 4.05
N SER A 52 -7.62 6.06 5.35
CA SER A 52 -6.28 6.19 5.91
C SER A 52 -6.03 4.95 6.75
N LEU A 53 -5.43 3.93 6.13
CA LEU A 53 -5.40 2.58 6.68
C LEU A 53 -4.30 2.38 7.74
N SER A 54 -4.55 1.46 8.66
CA SER A 54 -3.59 0.95 9.64
C SER A 54 -3.81 -0.55 9.82
N PHE A 55 -2.84 -1.25 10.40
CA PHE A 55 -2.89 -2.71 10.51
C PHE A 55 -2.53 -3.16 11.92
N LEU A 56 -3.36 -4.01 12.52
CA LEU A 56 -2.97 -4.79 13.69
C LEU A 56 -2.37 -6.12 13.24
N ILE A 57 -1.15 -6.39 13.70
CA ILE A 57 -0.42 -7.61 13.41
C ILE A 57 -0.29 -8.41 14.70
N GLU A 58 -0.80 -9.64 14.70
CA GLU A 58 -0.73 -10.57 15.82
C GLU A 58 0.26 -11.69 15.52
N HIS A 59 1.30 -11.82 16.34
CA HIS A 59 2.30 -12.87 16.21
C HIS A 59 1.90 -14.16 16.93
N GLN A 60 2.42 -15.31 16.49
CA GLN A 60 2.14 -16.62 17.10
C GLN A 60 2.53 -16.68 18.57
N SER A 61 3.57 -15.93 18.97
CA SER A 61 4.00 -15.83 20.37
C SER A 61 3.05 -15.00 21.26
N GLY A 62 1.99 -14.43 20.70
CA GLY A 62 1.05 -13.53 21.40
C GLY A 62 1.46 -12.05 21.41
N ARG A 63 2.63 -11.72 20.87
CA ARG A 63 3.09 -10.33 20.66
C ARG A 63 2.18 -9.65 19.64
N LYS A 64 1.86 -8.36 19.84
CA LYS A 64 1.01 -7.57 18.94
C LYS A 64 1.67 -6.25 18.61
N LEU A 65 1.64 -5.87 17.34
CA LEU A 65 2.13 -4.57 16.88
C LEU A 65 1.10 -3.91 15.97
N VAL A 66 1.16 -2.58 15.91
CA VAL A 66 0.35 -1.79 15.00
C VAL A 66 1.29 -1.18 13.95
N PHE A 67 0.99 -1.44 12.68
CA PHE A 67 1.70 -0.85 11.54
C PHE A 67 0.86 0.28 10.95
N ASP A 68 1.45 1.48 10.89
CA ASP A 68 0.80 2.76 10.61
C ASP A 68 -0.24 3.19 11.69
N LEU A 69 -0.56 4.47 11.74
CA LEU A 69 -1.51 5.05 12.71
C LEU A 69 -2.56 5.96 12.06
N GLY A 70 -2.44 6.21 10.76
CA GLY A 70 -3.32 7.08 10.01
C GLY A 70 -3.35 8.51 10.56
N ILE A 71 -4.48 9.19 10.32
CA ILE A 71 -4.67 10.60 10.72
C ILE A 71 -5.12 10.69 12.19
N ARG A 72 -4.50 11.57 12.96
CA ARG A 72 -4.85 11.86 14.36
C ARG A 72 -6.19 12.59 14.45
N LYS A 73 -6.96 12.31 15.53
CA LYS A 73 -8.17 13.09 15.85
C LYS A 73 -7.89 14.57 16.07
N ASP A 74 -6.77 14.86 16.74
CA ASP A 74 -6.27 16.21 17.02
C ASP A 74 -5.23 16.63 15.98
N TYR A 75 -5.59 16.54 14.69
CA TYR A 75 -4.69 16.85 13.58
C TYR A 75 -4.28 18.34 13.54
N ASP A 76 -4.99 19.22 14.23
CA ASP A 76 -4.59 20.61 14.50
C ASP A 76 -3.37 20.71 15.42
N ASN A 77 -3.02 19.63 16.13
CA ASN A 77 -1.84 19.49 16.97
C ASN A 77 -0.73 18.66 16.30
N TYR A 78 -0.73 18.59 14.96
CA TYR A 78 0.42 18.13 14.19
C TYR A 78 1.57 19.16 14.21
N SER A 79 2.69 18.80 13.57
CA SER A 79 3.79 19.75 13.37
C SER A 79 3.31 21.01 12.62
N PRO A 80 3.94 22.18 12.83
CA PRO A 80 3.51 23.43 12.18
C PRO A 80 3.43 23.35 10.66
N SER A 81 4.28 22.52 10.03
CA SER A 81 4.27 22.30 8.57
C SER A 81 2.98 21.61 8.12
N ILE A 82 2.54 20.58 8.84
CA ILE A 82 1.31 19.84 8.51
C ILE A 82 0.07 20.68 8.80
N VAL A 83 0.03 21.39 9.93
CA VAL A 83 -1.08 22.27 10.29
C VAL A 83 -1.30 23.38 9.26
N LYS A 84 -0.22 23.90 8.64
CA LYS A 84 -0.31 24.87 7.54
C LYS A 84 -0.73 24.24 6.22
N TYR A 85 -0.36 22.98 5.99
CA TYR A 85 -0.67 22.25 4.77
C TYR A 85 -2.14 21.80 4.71
N LEU A 86 -2.69 21.26 5.81
CA LEU A 86 -4.03 20.67 5.83
C LEU A 86 -5.14 21.61 5.28
N PRO A 87 -5.20 22.91 5.62
CA PRO A 87 -6.21 23.82 5.05
C PRO A 87 -6.12 23.98 3.52
N THR A 88 -4.95 23.77 2.92
CA THR A 88 -4.76 23.87 1.45
C THR A 88 -5.42 22.73 0.70
N THR A 89 -5.71 21.62 1.39
CA THR A 89 -6.25 20.41 0.79
C THR A 89 -7.75 20.49 0.53
N LYS A 90 -8.46 21.33 1.29
CA LYS A 90 -9.93 21.39 1.35
C LYS A 90 -10.59 20.05 1.74
N TYR A 91 -9.84 19.14 2.37
CA TYR A 91 -10.37 17.88 2.85
C TYR A 91 -11.26 18.09 4.07
N THR A 92 -12.38 17.38 4.09
CA THR A 92 -13.10 17.02 5.30
C THR A 92 -12.45 15.75 5.83
N ILE A 93 -11.90 15.82 7.03
CA ILE A 93 -11.33 14.65 7.71
C ILE A 93 -12.44 14.08 8.60
N GLU A 94 -12.95 12.91 8.21
CA GLU A 94 -13.99 12.17 8.91
C GLU A 94 -13.35 11.15 9.84
N VAL A 95 -13.23 11.54 11.10
CA VAL A 95 -12.60 10.72 12.13
C VAL A 95 -13.67 9.85 12.81
N ALA A 96 -13.68 8.54 12.52
CA ALA A 96 -14.50 7.59 13.27
C ALA A 96 -13.88 7.31 14.66
N GLY A 97 -12.55 7.18 14.69
CA GLY A 97 -11.76 6.83 15.86
C GLY A 97 -10.28 7.15 15.62
N ASN A 98 -9.44 7.03 16.65
CA ASN A 98 -8.02 6.77 16.42
C ASN A 98 -7.83 5.25 16.53
N VAL A 99 -6.66 4.76 16.12
CA VAL A 99 -6.38 3.32 16.20
C VAL A 99 -6.53 2.78 17.63
N ALA A 100 -6.17 3.57 18.65
CA ALA A 100 -6.30 3.14 20.04
C ALA A 100 -7.76 2.93 20.46
N ASP A 101 -8.67 3.83 20.11
CA ASP A 101 -10.09 3.70 20.40
C ASP A 101 -10.66 2.44 19.74
N ILE A 102 -10.33 2.22 18.46
CA ILE A 102 -10.83 1.06 17.69
C ILE A 102 -10.31 -0.25 18.28
N LEU A 103 -9.05 -0.29 18.71
CA LEU A 103 -8.50 -1.46 19.39
C LEU A 103 -9.25 -1.76 20.69
N GLN A 104 -9.51 -0.74 21.51
CA GLN A 104 -10.22 -0.91 22.78
C GLN A 104 -11.68 -1.34 22.58
N ASP A 105 -12.37 -0.74 21.62
CA ASP A 105 -13.76 -1.09 21.26
C ASP A 105 -13.87 -2.54 20.78
N ASN A 106 -12.80 -3.09 20.19
CA ASN A 106 -12.70 -4.48 19.77
C ASN A 106 -12.02 -5.40 20.80
N GLY A 107 -11.89 -4.95 22.05
CA GLY A 107 -11.41 -5.76 23.16
C GLY A 107 -9.90 -6.04 23.15
N VAL A 108 -9.10 -5.25 22.43
CA VAL A 108 -7.63 -5.34 22.43
C VAL A 108 -7.05 -4.30 23.41
N PRO A 109 -6.49 -4.73 24.57
CA PRO A 109 -5.90 -3.80 25.52
C PRO A 109 -4.65 -3.14 24.93
N LEU A 110 -4.54 -1.82 25.03
CA LEU A 110 -3.38 -1.07 24.53
C LEU A 110 -2.05 -1.48 25.18
N THR A 111 -2.11 -2.03 26.40
CA THR A 111 -0.95 -2.58 27.11
C THR A 111 -0.34 -3.82 26.44
N GLU A 112 -1.09 -4.49 25.55
CA GLU A 112 -0.61 -5.63 24.78
C GLU A 112 0.07 -5.24 23.47
N ILE A 113 -0.01 -3.97 23.05
CA ILE A 113 0.65 -3.50 21.85
C ILE A 113 2.08 -3.08 22.19
N GLU A 114 3.06 -3.78 21.62
CA GLU A 114 4.47 -3.61 22.00
C GLU A 114 5.19 -2.50 21.21
N ALA A 115 4.71 -2.23 20.00
CA ALA A 115 5.20 -1.18 19.13
C ALA A 115 4.04 -0.31 18.66
N VAL A 116 4.01 0.90 19.23
CA VAL A 116 3.26 2.06 18.76
C VAL A 116 4.21 3.24 18.93
N ILE A 117 4.27 4.12 17.95
CA ILE A 117 4.97 5.39 18.08
C ILE A 117 4.11 6.26 19.01
N TRP A 118 4.37 6.27 20.35
CA TRP A 118 4.36 7.47 21.24
C TRP A 118 4.47 7.27 22.79
N ARG A 119 4.95 8.38 23.40
CA ARG A 119 5.33 8.77 24.79
C ARG A 119 6.00 7.73 25.70
N ASN A 120 7.21 8.08 26.15
CA ASN A 120 8.10 7.31 27.03
C ASN A 120 8.71 6.02 26.40
N ARG A 121 8.83 5.98 25.08
CA ARG A 121 9.57 4.93 24.34
C ARG A 121 10.75 5.56 23.62
N ASN A 122 11.89 4.86 23.59
CA ASN A 122 13.07 5.30 22.84
C ASN A 122 12.87 5.03 21.34
N LEU A 123 13.18 6.00 20.49
CA LEU A 123 13.28 5.79 19.04
C LEU A 123 14.35 4.71 18.79
N ARG A 124 13.97 3.66 18.07
CA ARG A 124 14.89 2.63 17.59
C ARG A 124 14.97 2.78 16.08
N GLU A 125 16.09 3.33 15.61
CA GLU A 125 16.38 3.41 14.20
C GLU A 125 16.81 2.02 13.69
N ILE A 126 16.25 1.62 12.55
CA ILE A 126 16.58 0.35 11.89
C ILE A 126 17.77 0.60 10.97
N SER A 127 18.79 -0.26 11.06
CA SER A 127 19.87 -0.28 10.08
C SER A 127 19.56 -1.33 9.01
N PHE A 128 19.62 -0.91 7.75
CA PHE A 128 19.53 -1.80 6.59
C PHE A 128 20.89 -2.21 6.03
N GLU A 129 21.97 -1.72 6.64
CA GLU A 129 23.35 -2.02 6.27
C GLU A 129 23.98 -3.00 7.25
N GLY A 130 24.88 -3.85 6.75
CA GLY A 130 25.67 -4.78 7.57
C GLY A 130 25.85 -6.16 6.93
N PRO A 131 26.64 -7.04 7.57
CA PRO A 131 26.89 -8.40 7.08
C PRO A 131 25.61 -9.25 7.02
N ASP A 132 24.62 -8.95 7.86
CA ASP A 132 23.32 -9.63 7.93
C ASP A 132 22.21 -8.84 7.22
N SER A 133 22.57 -7.94 6.30
CA SER A 133 21.59 -7.18 5.52
C SER A 133 20.75 -8.12 4.65
N LEU A 134 19.44 -8.04 4.82
CA LEU A 134 18.46 -8.80 4.06
C LEU A 134 17.88 -7.92 2.95
N LYS A 135 17.49 -8.54 1.85
CA LYS A 135 16.79 -7.88 0.75
C LYS A 135 15.64 -8.75 0.25
N ILE A 136 14.48 -8.14 0.01
CA ILE A 136 13.33 -8.80 -0.61
C ILE A 136 13.02 -8.04 -1.91
N GLY A 137 13.22 -8.72 -3.04
CA GLY A 137 13.24 -8.07 -4.35
C GLY A 137 14.29 -6.95 -4.38
N GLN A 138 13.83 -5.71 -4.59
CA GLN A 138 14.70 -4.55 -4.63
C GLN A 138 14.79 -3.76 -3.32
N PHE A 139 14.05 -4.18 -2.30
CA PHE A 139 13.95 -3.48 -1.02
C PHE A 139 14.90 -4.06 0.02
N PRO A 140 15.80 -3.26 0.63
CA PRO A 140 16.42 -3.63 1.89
C PRO A 140 15.34 -3.98 2.91
N ALA A 141 15.54 -5.07 3.65
CA ALA A 141 14.52 -5.63 4.52
C ALA A 141 15.08 -5.88 5.92
N PHE A 142 14.22 -5.72 6.92
CA PHE A 142 14.50 -6.02 8.31
C PHE A 142 13.45 -6.97 8.85
N ASP A 143 13.86 -8.15 9.31
CA ASP A 143 12.98 -9.12 9.95
C ASP A 143 12.69 -8.69 11.40
N TYR A 144 11.46 -8.26 11.66
CA TYR A 144 11.07 -7.66 12.93
C TYR A 144 11.03 -8.67 14.08
N PHE A 145 10.57 -9.89 13.80
CA PHE A 145 10.47 -10.96 14.81
C PHE A 145 11.70 -11.87 14.80
N GLY A 146 12.45 -11.91 13.71
CA GLY A 146 13.63 -12.76 13.53
C GLY A 146 13.31 -14.20 13.13
N ASP A 147 12.06 -14.46 12.74
CA ASP A 147 11.54 -15.78 12.35
C ASP A 147 10.91 -15.78 10.94
N GLY A 148 11.07 -14.69 10.19
CA GLY A 148 10.58 -14.53 8.84
C GLY A 148 9.08 -14.32 8.69
N SER A 149 8.37 -14.00 9.78
CA SER A 149 6.91 -13.78 9.74
C SER A 149 6.51 -12.35 9.37
N PHE A 150 7.34 -11.35 9.65
CA PHE A 150 7.06 -9.95 9.34
C PHE A 150 8.33 -9.16 9.05
N TYR A 151 8.39 -8.55 7.87
CA TYR A 151 9.49 -7.72 7.42
C TYR A 151 9.09 -6.25 7.30
N LEU A 152 10.01 -5.36 7.63
CA LEU A 152 9.98 -3.95 7.29
C LEU A 152 10.87 -3.73 6.07
N LEU A 153 10.32 -3.10 5.03
CA LEU A 153 10.99 -2.88 3.74
C LEU A 153 11.30 -1.39 3.58
N ASP A 154 12.58 -1.04 3.41
CA ASP A 154 13.02 0.33 3.12
C ASP A 154 12.53 0.78 1.75
N SER A 155 11.57 1.72 1.73
CA SER A 155 10.84 2.13 0.53
C SER A 155 10.83 3.67 0.39
N PRO A 156 12.00 4.28 0.15
CA PRO A 156 12.17 5.73 0.22
C PRO A 156 11.53 6.47 -0.97
N GLY A 157 11.39 7.79 -0.82
CA GLY A 157 10.95 8.70 -1.87
C GLY A 157 9.75 9.53 -1.45
N HIS A 158 8.67 8.88 -1.01
CA HIS A 158 7.50 9.60 -0.50
C HIS A 158 7.85 10.44 0.74
N ALA A 159 8.57 9.83 1.69
CA ALA A 159 9.12 10.49 2.86
C ALA A 159 10.49 9.90 3.20
N VAL A 160 11.29 10.63 3.98
CA VAL A 160 12.52 10.08 4.58
C VAL A 160 12.14 8.96 5.53
N GLY A 161 12.74 7.78 5.35
CA GLY A 161 12.46 6.60 6.18
C GLY A 161 11.08 6.00 5.98
N HIS A 162 10.45 6.20 4.81
CA HIS A 162 9.21 5.51 4.46
C HIS A 162 9.45 4.00 4.38
N LEU A 163 8.57 3.22 5.01
CA LEU A 163 8.65 1.76 5.10
C LEU A 163 7.36 1.13 4.59
N CYS A 164 7.49 0.00 3.88
CA CYS A 164 6.39 -0.94 3.69
C CYS A 164 6.50 -2.08 4.71
N GLY A 165 5.37 -2.66 5.09
CA GLY A 165 5.32 -3.92 5.86
C GLY A 165 5.08 -5.11 4.93
N LEU A 166 5.69 -6.26 5.19
CA LEU A 166 5.42 -7.51 4.49
C LEU A 166 5.19 -8.62 5.51
N ALA A 167 3.94 -9.06 5.68
CA ALA A 167 3.56 -10.10 6.62
C ALA A 167 3.30 -11.42 5.91
N ARG A 168 3.93 -12.51 6.35
CA ARG A 168 3.64 -13.86 5.88
C ARG A 168 2.36 -14.37 6.52
N THR A 169 1.40 -14.79 5.71
CA THR A 169 0.08 -15.24 6.17
C THR A 169 -0.10 -16.75 6.15
N THR A 170 0.60 -17.48 5.27
CA THR A 170 0.67 -18.95 5.27
C THR A 170 2.07 -19.44 4.87
N THR A 171 2.39 -20.72 5.12
CA THR A 171 3.69 -21.34 4.80
C THR A 171 3.60 -22.56 3.86
N SER A 172 2.41 -22.87 3.35
CA SER A 172 2.18 -23.98 2.41
C SER A 172 0.95 -23.73 1.53
N PRO A 173 1.09 -22.97 0.42
CA PRO A 173 2.29 -22.24 0.01
C PRO A 173 2.57 -21.01 0.89
N ASP A 174 3.74 -20.41 0.73
CA ASP A 174 4.00 -19.10 1.31
C ASP A 174 3.09 -18.05 0.66
N THR A 175 2.31 -17.32 1.46
CA THR A 175 1.53 -16.16 1.01
C THR A 175 1.77 -14.96 1.91
N PHE A 176 1.55 -13.76 1.39
CA PHE A 176 1.89 -12.51 2.07
C PHE A 176 0.84 -11.42 1.86
N ILE A 177 0.78 -10.50 2.82
CA ILE A 177 0.16 -9.19 2.65
C ILE A 177 1.26 -8.13 2.71
N LEU A 178 1.34 -7.29 1.68
CA LEU A 178 2.20 -6.12 1.63
C LEU A 178 1.39 -4.88 2.02
N MET A 179 1.76 -4.27 3.14
CA MET A 179 1.22 -3.02 3.65
C MET A 179 2.06 -1.88 3.09
N GLY A 180 1.60 -1.28 2.00
CA GLY A 180 2.38 -0.38 1.16
C GLY A 180 2.53 1.04 1.70
N GLY A 181 1.65 1.47 2.61
CA GLY A 181 1.63 2.85 3.07
C GLY A 181 1.47 3.81 1.88
N ASP A 182 2.30 4.85 1.86
CA ASP A 182 2.33 5.89 0.84
C ASP A 182 3.41 5.67 -0.23
N ILE A 183 3.88 4.42 -0.40
CA ILE A 183 4.72 4.05 -1.56
C ILE A 183 4.05 4.43 -2.89
N CYS A 184 2.71 4.43 -2.89
CA CYS A 184 1.84 5.08 -3.84
C CYS A 184 0.42 5.18 -3.25
N HIS A 185 -0.44 6.01 -3.85
CA HIS A 185 -1.76 6.32 -3.27
C HIS A 185 -2.92 5.54 -3.91
N TYR A 186 -2.70 5.00 -5.12
CA TYR A 186 -3.71 4.29 -5.91
C TYR A 186 -3.08 3.16 -6.72
N ALA A 187 -3.82 2.07 -6.94
CA ALA A 187 -3.36 0.91 -7.70
C ALA A 187 -2.91 1.27 -9.12
N GLY A 188 -3.57 2.23 -9.76
CA GLY A 188 -3.22 2.70 -11.11
C GLY A 188 -1.83 3.36 -11.23
N ILE A 189 -1.16 3.66 -10.10
CA ILE A 189 0.19 4.23 -10.09
C ILE A 189 1.26 3.14 -10.27
N PHE A 190 0.99 1.90 -9.86
CA PHE A 190 1.90 0.76 -10.05
C PHE A 190 1.35 -0.31 -10.99
N ARG A 191 0.06 -0.26 -11.34
CA ARG A 191 -0.58 -1.17 -12.29
C ARG A 191 -1.10 -0.41 -13.54
N PRO A 192 -1.09 -1.05 -14.72
CA PRO A 192 -0.41 -2.32 -15.00
C PRO A 192 1.12 -2.16 -14.94
N SER A 193 1.83 -3.26 -15.12
CA SER A 193 3.29 -3.26 -15.23
C SER A 193 3.75 -4.13 -16.38
N LYS A 194 5.04 -4.09 -16.70
CA LYS A 194 5.66 -5.00 -17.67
C LYS A 194 5.59 -6.48 -17.24
N PHE A 195 5.50 -6.75 -15.94
CA PHE A 195 5.38 -8.10 -15.40
C PHE A 195 3.92 -8.56 -15.30
N LEU A 196 2.99 -7.61 -15.09
CA LEU A 196 1.56 -7.85 -14.99
C LEU A 196 0.79 -6.84 -15.90
N PRO A 197 0.80 -7.05 -17.23
CA PRO A 197 0.12 -6.18 -18.18
C PRO A 197 -1.41 -6.39 -18.16
N VAL A 198 -2.15 -5.46 -18.75
CA VAL A 198 -3.59 -5.67 -19.01
C VAL A 198 -3.77 -6.87 -19.94
N PRO A 199 -4.64 -7.84 -19.62
CA PRO A 199 -4.88 -8.99 -20.48
C PRO A 199 -5.48 -8.56 -21.83
N ASP A 200 -5.11 -9.26 -22.90
CA ASP A 200 -5.62 -8.96 -24.25
C ASP A 200 -7.15 -9.13 -24.30
N THR A 201 -7.68 -10.14 -23.59
CA THR A 201 -9.11 -10.46 -23.51
C THR A 201 -9.51 -10.92 -22.11
N ILE A 202 -10.73 -10.58 -21.68
CA ILE A 202 -11.35 -11.15 -20.47
C ILE A 202 -12.58 -11.95 -20.87
N SER A 203 -12.67 -13.20 -20.39
CA SER A 203 -13.80 -14.09 -20.63
C SER A 203 -14.16 -14.89 -19.36
N PRO A 204 -15.45 -14.94 -18.95
CA PRO A 204 -16.59 -14.24 -19.54
C PRO A 204 -16.53 -12.71 -19.31
N HIS A 205 -17.30 -11.93 -20.08
CA HIS A 205 -17.31 -10.47 -19.94
C HIS A 205 -17.71 -10.06 -18.50
N PRO A 206 -16.89 -9.27 -17.78
CA PRO A 206 -17.10 -9.03 -16.35
C PRO A 206 -18.41 -8.27 -16.05
N CYS A 207 -18.84 -7.36 -16.93
CA CYS A 207 -20.11 -6.64 -16.79
C CYS A 207 -21.31 -7.30 -17.49
N HIS A 208 -21.08 -8.27 -18.38
CA HIS A 208 -22.10 -8.90 -19.24
C HIS A 208 -21.82 -10.40 -19.37
N PRO A 209 -21.77 -11.15 -18.26
CA PRO A 209 -21.23 -12.52 -18.25
C PRO A 209 -22.08 -13.54 -19.02
N HIS A 210 -23.31 -13.17 -19.41
CA HIS A 210 -24.25 -13.99 -20.17
C HIS A 210 -24.31 -13.63 -21.66
N GLU A 211 -23.50 -12.66 -22.11
CA GLU A 211 -23.37 -12.31 -23.52
C GLU A 211 -22.09 -12.95 -24.07
N ASP A 212 -22.14 -13.48 -25.30
CA ASP A 212 -20.98 -14.08 -25.99
C ASP A 212 -19.90 -13.05 -26.42
N GLY A 213 -20.00 -11.81 -25.91
CA GLY A 213 -19.08 -10.72 -26.22
C GLY A 213 -17.75 -10.88 -25.49
N VAL A 214 -16.65 -10.84 -26.23
CA VAL A 214 -15.31 -10.75 -25.65
C VAL A 214 -14.98 -9.27 -25.36
N LEU A 215 -14.68 -8.94 -24.12
CA LEU A 215 -14.08 -7.64 -23.79
C LEU A 215 -12.59 -7.71 -24.15
N CYS A 216 -12.12 -6.78 -24.95
CA CYS A 216 -10.70 -6.63 -25.29
C CYS A 216 -10.08 -5.44 -24.55
N PRO A 217 -9.86 -5.52 -23.23
CA PRO A 217 -9.36 -4.38 -22.46
C PRO A 217 -7.92 -4.02 -22.84
N GLY A 218 -7.12 -5.00 -23.31
CA GLY A 218 -5.76 -4.76 -23.78
C GLY A 218 -5.69 -3.76 -24.95
N GLU A 219 -6.55 -3.91 -25.96
CA GLU A 219 -6.59 -2.97 -27.11
C GLU A 219 -7.09 -1.58 -26.69
N ALA A 220 -8.11 -1.51 -25.84
CA ALA A 220 -8.59 -0.23 -25.31
C ALA A 220 -7.50 0.49 -24.50
N PHE A 221 -6.76 -0.25 -23.68
CA PHE A 221 -5.65 0.26 -22.88
C PHE A 221 -4.47 0.70 -23.77
N ASP A 222 -4.09 -0.10 -24.76
CA ASP A 222 -3.01 0.23 -25.71
C ASP A 222 -3.34 1.53 -26.47
N ARG A 223 -4.57 1.67 -26.99
CA ARG A 223 -5.01 2.92 -27.63
C ARG A 223 -4.92 4.13 -26.68
N LEU A 224 -5.31 3.95 -25.41
CA LEU A 224 -5.20 5.01 -24.40
C LEU A 224 -3.74 5.39 -24.16
N GLN A 225 -2.86 4.42 -23.92
CA GLN A 225 -1.44 4.68 -23.64
C GLN A 225 -0.74 5.32 -24.85
N LYS A 226 -1.01 4.84 -26.07
CA LYS A 226 -0.53 5.47 -27.31
C LYS A 226 -0.93 6.92 -27.42
N SER A 227 -2.18 7.26 -27.11
CA SER A 227 -2.66 8.65 -27.14
C SER A 227 -1.95 9.55 -26.11
N ARG A 228 -1.38 8.95 -25.06
CA ARG A 228 -0.60 9.61 -24.01
C ARG A 228 0.91 9.55 -24.24
N GLY A 229 1.38 8.97 -25.34
CA GLY A 229 2.80 8.76 -25.61
C GLY A 229 3.47 7.76 -24.65
N ARG A 230 2.70 6.82 -24.09
CA ARG A 230 3.14 5.80 -23.12
C ARG A 230 3.20 4.41 -23.75
N ALA A 231 3.97 3.53 -23.14
CA ALA A 231 3.98 2.11 -23.49
C ALA A 231 2.73 1.39 -22.94
N PRO A 232 2.26 0.31 -23.59
CA PRO A 232 1.12 -0.49 -23.12
C PRO A 232 1.37 -1.22 -21.78
N THR A 233 2.61 -1.20 -21.30
CA THR A 233 3.05 -1.81 -20.04
C THR A 233 3.36 -0.77 -18.96
N ASP A 234 3.27 0.52 -19.28
CA ASP A 234 3.41 1.58 -18.29
C ASP A 234 2.18 1.59 -17.38
N ALA A 235 2.38 1.98 -16.13
CA ALA A 235 1.29 2.21 -15.19
C ALA A 235 0.29 3.24 -15.75
N LEU A 236 -0.94 3.20 -15.25
CA LEU A 236 -1.99 4.09 -15.71
C LEU A 236 -1.70 5.55 -15.35
N PHE A 237 -1.03 5.78 -14.22
CA PHE A 237 -0.71 7.10 -13.70
C PHE A 237 0.73 7.21 -13.18
N ASP A 238 1.28 8.42 -13.19
CA ASP A 238 2.47 8.82 -12.44
C ASP A 238 2.06 9.34 -11.06
N LEU A 239 2.87 9.09 -10.05
CA LEU A 239 2.72 9.73 -8.75
C LEU A 239 3.16 11.20 -8.80
N THR A 240 2.41 12.08 -8.14
CA THR A 240 2.70 13.52 -8.08
C THR A 240 2.86 14.06 -6.66
N PHE A 241 2.82 13.18 -5.65
CA PHE A 241 2.94 13.53 -4.25
C PHE A 241 4.02 12.71 -3.53
N GLY A 242 4.96 13.42 -2.90
CA GLY A 242 6.08 12.86 -2.17
C GLY A 242 7.20 13.89 -2.02
N LEU A 243 8.18 13.60 -1.16
CA LEU A 243 9.33 14.46 -0.91
C LEU A 243 10.32 14.46 -2.09
N ASP A 244 10.64 13.28 -2.60
CA ASP A 244 11.50 13.06 -3.77
C ASP A 244 10.73 12.21 -4.79
N LEU A 245 10.15 12.88 -5.78
CA LEU A 245 9.29 12.24 -6.78
C LEU A 245 10.06 11.28 -7.70
N GLU A 246 11.33 11.56 -7.99
CA GLU A 246 12.14 10.69 -8.84
C GLU A 246 12.46 9.39 -8.10
N LEU A 247 12.89 9.50 -6.84
CA LEU A 247 13.13 8.34 -6.00
C LEU A 247 11.84 7.57 -5.72
N ALA A 248 10.74 8.26 -5.41
CA ALA A 248 9.44 7.61 -5.21
C ALA A 248 9.02 6.84 -6.47
N ALA A 249 9.14 7.43 -7.66
CA ALA A 249 8.79 6.75 -8.91
C ALA A 249 9.65 5.51 -9.15
N LYS A 250 10.94 5.56 -8.80
CA LYS A 250 11.83 4.40 -8.84
C LYS A 250 11.40 3.32 -7.85
N THR A 251 11.08 3.69 -6.60
CA THR A 251 10.62 2.78 -5.55
C THR A 251 9.28 2.13 -5.89
N THR A 252 8.33 2.89 -6.46
CA THR A 252 7.06 2.33 -6.96
C THR A 252 7.29 1.34 -8.10
N LYS A 253 8.26 1.57 -9.00
CA LYS A 253 8.61 0.58 -10.04
C LYS A 253 9.18 -0.71 -9.45
N GLN A 254 9.92 -0.61 -8.34
CA GLN A 254 10.40 -1.78 -7.60
C GLN A 254 9.24 -2.56 -6.97
N LEU A 255 8.19 -1.89 -6.50
CA LEU A 255 6.98 -2.56 -5.99
C LEU A 255 6.34 -3.47 -7.04
N GLN A 256 6.41 -3.11 -8.32
CA GLN A 256 5.85 -3.91 -9.43
C GLN A 256 6.46 -5.33 -9.49
N GLU A 257 7.68 -5.50 -8.99
CA GLU A 257 8.32 -6.82 -8.90
C GLU A 257 7.62 -7.72 -7.86
N LEU A 258 7.17 -7.15 -6.74
CA LEU A 258 6.43 -7.87 -5.70
C LEU A 258 4.96 -8.04 -6.09
N ASP A 259 4.36 -7.00 -6.65
CA ASP A 259 2.95 -6.98 -7.06
C ASP A 259 2.59 -8.07 -8.10
N CYS A 260 3.54 -8.43 -8.96
CA CYS A 260 3.29 -9.45 -9.98
C CYS A 260 3.29 -10.89 -9.42
N ASN A 261 3.65 -11.08 -8.15
CA ASN A 261 3.60 -12.38 -7.49
C ASN A 261 2.19 -12.64 -6.94
N GLU A 262 1.53 -13.69 -7.45
CA GLU A 262 0.17 -14.08 -7.05
C GLU A 262 0.02 -14.41 -5.56
N ASN A 263 1.12 -14.71 -4.87
CA ASN A 263 1.13 -14.98 -3.44
C ASN A 263 1.32 -13.73 -2.58
N ILE A 264 1.43 -12.53 -3.16
CA ILE A 264 1.58 -11.27 -2.45
C ILE A 264 0.37 -10.37 -2.73
N PHE A 265 -0.45 -10.11 -1.71
CA PHE A 265 -1.54 -9.16 -1.80
C PHE A 265 -1.07 -7.77 -1.35
N VAL A 266 -0.99 -6.82 -2.29
CA VAL A 266 -0.59 -5.43 -2.04
C VAL A 266 -1.79 -4.58 -1.61
N VAL A 267 -1.67 -3.89 -0.48
CA VAL A 267 -2.64 -2.91 0.03
C VAL A 267 -1.95 -1.57 0.20
N VAL A 268 -2.49 -0.50 -0.37
CA VAL A 268 -1.93 0.87 -0.25
C VAL A 268 -2.84 1.79 0.57
N ALA A 269 -2.28 2.83 1.18
CA ALA A 269 -2.94 3.55 2.28
C ALA A 269 -4.27 4.24 1.91
N HIS A 270 -4.44 4.62 0.65
CA HIS A 270 -5.49 5.56 0.22
C HIS A 270 -6.36 5.08 -0.94
N ASP A 271 -6.22 3.81 -1.33
CA ASP A 271 -7.06 3.24 -2.39
C ASP A 271 -8.36 2.68 -1.81
N SER A 272 -9.46 3.38 -2.09
CA SER A 272 -10.80 2.95 -1.66
C SER A 272 -11.23 1.60 -2.26
N THR A 273 -10.60 1.12 -3.33
CA THR A 273 -10.92 -0.17 -3.94
C THR A 273 -10.38 -1.36 -3.14
N ASP A 274 -9.36 -1.15 -2.31
CA ASP A 274 -8.83 -2.16 -1.38
C ASP A 274 -9.77 -2.39 -0.18
N CYS A 275 -10.65 -1.42 0.09
CA CYS A 275 -11.65 -1.47 1.15
C CYS A 275 -13.02 -1.85 0.59
N ARG A 276 -13.24 -3.13 0.26
CA ARG A 276 -14.62 -3.60 0.06
C ARG A 276 -15.34 -3.66 1.42
N PRO A 277 -16.61 -3.23 1.51
CA PRO A 277 -17.39 -3.22 2.76
C PRO A 277 -17.70 -4.62 3.35
N GLU A 278 -17.13 -5.70 2.82
CA GLU A 278 -17.46 -7.09 3.17
C GLU A 278 -16.32 -7.86 3.86
N ILE A 279 -15.19 -7.22 4.17
CA ILE A 279 -14.12 -7.86 4.94
C ILE A 279 -14.27 -7.44 6.41
N TYR A 280 -14.88 -8.32 7.20
CA TYR A 280 -15.06 -8.21 8.67
C TYR A 280 -13.86 -8.75 9.43
#